data_AF-A0ABD0P799-F1
#
_entry.id   AF-A0ABD0P799-F1
#
_cell.length_a   1.000
_cell.length_b   1.000
_cell.length_c   1.000
_cell.angle_alpha   90.00
_cell.angle_beta   90.00
_cell.angle_gamma   90.00
#
_symmetry.space_group_name_H-M   'P 1'
#
loop_
_entity.id
_entity.type
_entity.pdbx_description
1 polymer ?
#
loop_
_entity_poly.entity_id
_entity_poly.type
_entity_poly.pdbx_seq_one_letter_code
_entity_poly.pdbx_strand_id
1 'polypeptide(L)'
;MFRNVTLKCLTEIAGVSVSQYEEQFVNLFTLTMMQLKQMLPLNTNIRLAYANGKDDEQNFIQNLSLFLCTFLKEHGQLIEKRLNLRETLMEALHYMLLVSEVEETEIFKICLEYWNHLAAELYRERSQHFDVPPRRQLYLPVLSKVRLLMVSRMAKPEEVLVVENDQGEVVREFMKDTDSINLYKNMRETL
;
A
#
# COMPACT_ATOMS: atom_id res chain seq x y z
N MET A 1 -12.33 21.39 1.21
CA MET A 1 -12.83 21.42 2.61
C MET A 1 -13.44 20.09 3.04
N PHE A 2 -14.51 19.59 2.41
CA PHE A 2 -15.17 18.36 2.88
C PHE A 2 -14.48 17.05 2.48
N ARG A 3 -13.74 17.01 1.35
CA ARG A 3 -13.12 15.78 0.82
C ARG A 3 -12.30 14.99 1.84
N ASN A 4 -11.52 15.68 2.67
CA ASN A 4 -10.64 15.05 3.66
C ASN A 4 -11.45 14.38 4.78
N VAL A 5 -12.43 15.11 5.35
CA VAL A 5 -13.28 14.58 6.41
C VAL A 5 -14.14 13.44 5.89
N THR A 6 -14.74 13.61 4.71
CA THR A 6 -15.53 12.56 4.06
C THR A 6 -14.69 11.30 3.87
N LEU A 7 -13.50 11.41 3.28
CA LEU A 7 -12.66 10.23 3.02
C LEU A 7 -12.23 9.53 4.32
N LYS A 8 -11.92 10.28 5.38
CA LYS A 8 -11.67 9.70 6.71
C LYS A 8 -12.87 8.90 7.21
N CYS A 9 -14.08 9.44 7.13
CA CYS A 9 -15.29 8.70 7.50
C CYS A 9 -15.48 7.43 6.66
N LEU A 10 -15.22 7.50 5.34
CA LEU A 10 -15.30 6.32 4.48
C LEU A 10 -14.24 5.27 4.84
N THR A 11 -13.05 5.68 5.27
CA THR A 11 -12.00 4.78 5.79
C THR A 11 -12.45 4.07 7.06
N GLU A 12 -13.04 4.79 8.02
CA GLU A 12 -13.56 4.18 9.25
C GLU A 12 -14.68 3.16 8.95
N ILE A 13 -15.58 3.47 8.02
CA ILE A 13 -16.62 2.53 7.57
C ILE A 13 -15.98 1.32 6.89
N ALA A 14 -14.97 1.52 6.03
CA ALA A 14 -14.26 0.46 5.33
C ALA A 14 -13.46 -0.47 6.26
N GLY A 15 -13.18 -0.05 7.50
CA GLY A 15 -12.52 -0.89 8.51
C GLY A 15 -13.47 -1.83 9.27
N VAL A 16 -14.79 -1.76 9.02
CA VAL A 16 -15.77 -2.57 9.73
C VAL A 16 -15.85 -3.98 9.13
N SER A 17 -15.34 -4.99 9.84
CA SER A 17 -15.39 -6.39 9.40
C SER A 17 -16.69 -7.09 9.82
N VAL A 18 -17.75 -6.94 9.02
CA VAL A 18 -19.06 -7.62 9.23
C VAL A 18 -19.62 -8.18 7.91
N SER A 19 -20.12 -9.42 7.92
CA SER A 19 -20.59 -10.08 6.70
C SER A 19 -22.02 -9.68 6.28
N GLN A 20 -22.80 -9.06 7.17
CA GLN A 20 -24.18 -8.67 6.88
C GLN A 20 -24.30 -7.53 5.85
N TYR A 21 -23.20 -6.82 5.58
CA TYR A 21 -23.19 -5.60 4.78
C TYR A 21 -22.28 -5.68 3.53
N GLU A 22 -22.03 -6.89 3.02
CA GLU A 22 -21.17 -7.10 1.83
C GLU A 22 -21.58 -6.21 0.64
N GLU A 23 -22.86 -6.13 0.30
CA GLU A 23 -23.32 -5.28 -0.81
C GLU A 23 -23.08 -3.79 -0.54
N GLN A 24 -23.19 -3.34 0.71
CA GLN A 24 -22.91 -1.95 1.09
C GLN A 24 -21.42 -1.64 0.95
N PHE A 25 -20.53 -2.56 1.29
CA PHE A 25 -19.08 -2.38 1.06
C PHE A 25 -18.73 -2.34 -0.42
N VAL A 26 -19.38 -3.17 -1.25
CA VAL A 26 -19.22 -3.12 -2.70
C VAL A 26 -19.68 -1.77 -3.26
N ASN A 27 -20.82 -1.26 -2.79
CA ASN A 27 -21.33 0.05 -3.20
C ASN A 27 -20.42 1.19 -2.72
N LEU A 28 -19.93 1.12 -1.48
CA LEU A 28 -18.98 2.07 -0.91
C LEU A 28 -17.74 2.19 -1.80
N PHE A 29 -17.13 1.06 -2.17
CA PHE A 29 -15.95 1.04 -3.02
C PHE A 29 -16.24 1.58 -4.42
N THR A 30 -17.33 1.11 -5.04
CA THR A 30 -17.69 1.48 -6.41
C THR A 30 -17.95 2.98 -6.54
N LEU A 31 -18.74 3.55 -5.62
CA LEU A 31 -19.04 4.99 -5.63
C LEU A 31 -17.81 5.83 -5.29
N THR A 32 -17.00 5.39 -4.32
CA THR A 32 -15.76 6.11 -3.95
C THR A 32 -14.78 6.13 -5.12
N MET A 33 -14.57 5.01 -5.80
CA MET A 33 -13.69 4.93 -6.98
C MET A 33 -14.20 5.77 -8.14
N MET A 34 -15.53 5.81 -8.37
CA MET A 34 -16.14 6.66 -9.40
C MET A 34 -15.88 8.15 -9.14
N GLN A 35 -15.98 8.60 -7.89
CA GLN A 35 -15.69 9.99 -7.52
C GLN A 35 -14.19 10.28 -7.55
N LEU A 36 -13.36 9.34 -7.06
CA LEU A 36 -11.91 9.49 -7.07
C LEU A 36 -11.37 9.71 -8.48
N LYS A 37 -11.86 8.98 -9.48
CA LYS A 37 -11.43 9.17 -10.88
C LYS A 37 -11.72 10.55 -11.45
N GLN A 38 -12.79 11.20 -10.99
CA GLN A 38 -13.11 12.57 -11.39
C GLN A 38 -12.20 13.58 -10.68
N MET A 39 -11.89 13.33 -9.40
CA MET A 39 -11.08 14.23 -8.57
C MET A 39 -9.58 14.12 -8.83
N LEU A 40 -9.10 12.93 -9.15
CA LEU A 40 -7.68 12.61 -9.32
C LEU A 40 -7.52 11.63 -10.50
N PRO A 41 -7.40 12.11 -11.74
CA PRO A 41 -7.24 11.25 -12.91
C PRO A 41 -6.05 10.29 -12.80
N LEU A 42 -6.18 9.06 -13.29
CA LEU A 42 -5.15 8.00 -13.19
C LEU A 42 -3.82 8.30 -13.92
N ASN A 43 -3.79 9.32 -14.79
CA ASN A 43 -2.57 9.80 -15.44
C ASN A 43 -1.87 10.91 -14.64
N THR A 44 -2.40 11.30 -13.48
CA THR A 44 -1.79 12.32 -12.61
C THR A 44 -0.50 11.77 -11.99
N ASN A 45 0.57 12.54 -12.07
CA ASN A 45 1.79 12.24 -11.31
C ASN A 45 1.59 12.62 -9.84
N ILE A 46 1.13 11.67 -9.03
CA ILE A 46 0.80 11.89 -7.61
C ILE A 46 2.03 12.32 -6.81
N ARG A 47 3.22 11.79 -7.10
CA ARG A 47 4.48 12.22 -6.46
C ARG A 47 4.69 13.73 -6.62
N LEU A 48 4.58 14.25 -7.84
CA LEU A 48 4.73 15.69 -8.09
C LEU A 48 3.56 16.51 -7.55
N ALA A 49 2.33 15.98 -7.61
CA ALA A 49 1.17 16.66 -7.05
C ALA A 49 1.28 16.79 -5.52
N TYR A 50 1.85 15.79 -4.84
CA TYR A 50 2.12 15.84 -3.41
C TYR A 50 3.24 16.85 -3.08
N ALA A 51 4.36 16.77 -3.79
CA ALA A 51 5.53 17.62 -3.56
C ALA A 51 5.24 19.13 -3.76
N ASN A 52 4.37 19.47 -4.72
CA ASN A 52 3.95 20.84 -4.98
C ASN A 52 2.61 21.23 -4.33
N GLY A 53 1.96 20.26 -3.68
CA GLY A 53 0.64 20.43 -3.08
C GLY A 53 0.71 21.18 -1.76
N LYS A 54 -0.42 21.77 -1.37
CA LYS A 54 -0.60 22.37 -0.04
C LYS A 54 -1.02 21.30 0.97
N ASP A 55 -1.03 21.66 2.26
CA ASP A 55 -1.42 20.78 3.36
C ASP A 55 -2.73 20.01 3.11
N ASP A 56 -3.78 20.65 2.59
CA ASP A 56 -5.07 19.96 2.33
C ASP A 56 -4.96 18.90 1.22
N GLU A 57 -4.09 19.10 0.22
CA GLU A 57 -3.84 18.15 -0.87
C GLU A 57 -2.97 16.99 -0.40
N GLN A 58 -1.90 17.28 0.34
CA GLN A 58 -1.05 16.27 0.95
C GLN A 58 -1.84 15.37 1.91
N ASN A 59 -2.66 15.99 2.78
CA ASN A 59 -3.58 15.26 3.66
C ASN A 59 -4.57 14.39 2.86
N PHE A 60 -5.04 14.87 1.71
CA PHE A 60 -5.95 14.08 0.87
C PHE A 60 -5.27 12.83 0.31
N ILE A 61 -4.02 12.94 -0.16
CA ILE A 61 -3.25 11.78 -0.63
C ILE A 61 -2.98 10.78 0.49
N GLN A 62 -2.67 11.24 1.70
CA GLN A 62 -2.51 10.37 2.87
C GLN A 62 -3.83 9.69 3.26
N ASN A 63 -4.95 10.42 3.26
CA ASN A 63 -6.27 9.83 3.54
C ASN A 63 -6.67 8.82 2.46
N LEU A 64 -6.25 9.04 1.21
CA LEU A 64 -6.44 8.11 0.10
C LEU A 64 -5.64 6.82 0.29
N SER A 65 -4.36 6.90 0.68
CA SER A 65 -3.57 5.70 0.97
C SER A 65 -4.17 4.89 2.11
N LEU A 66 -4.65 5.57 3.17
CA LEU A 66 -5.33 4.93 4.29
C LEU A 66 -6.61 4.23 3.82
N PHE A 67 -7.51 4.93 3.12
CA PHE A 67 -8.75 4.35 2.60
C PHE A 67 -8.51 3.10 1.75
N LEU A 68 -7.63 3.20 0.75
CA LEU A 68 -7.36 2.09 -0.17
C LEU A 68 -6.69 0.92 0.55
N CYS A 69 -5.72 1.18 1.43
CA CYS A 69 -5.07 0.14 2.23
C CYS A 69 -6.10 -0.59 3.11
N THR A 70 -6.90 0.16 3.89
CA THR A 70 -7.93 -0.41 4.77
C THR A 70 -8.95 -1.23 3.98
N PHE A 71 -9.57 -0.64 2.95
CA PHE A 71 -10.62 -1.32 2.20
C PHE A 71 -10.10 -2.59 1.50
N LEU A 72 -8.93 -2.51 0.85
CA LEU A 72 -8.40 -3.65 0.11
C LEU A 72 -7.95 -4.80 1.03
N LYS A 73 -7.48 -4.49 2.25
CA LYS A 73 -7.16 -5.53 3.25
C LYS A 73 -8.41 -6.23 3.78
N GLU A 74 -9.42 -5.46 4.19
CA GLU A 74 -10.62 -6.02 4.82
C GLU A 74 -11.60 -6.64 3.81
N HIS A 75 -11.72 -6.04 2.62
CA HIS A 75 -12.78 -6.36 1.67
C HIS A 75 -12.27 -6.65 0.25
N GLY A 76 -10.95 -6.73 0.03
CA GLY A 76 -10.38 -6.97 -1.31
C GLY A 76 -10.93 -8.23 -1.99
N GLN A 77 -11.04 -9.33 -1.24
CA GLN A 77 -11.58 -10.60 -1.76
C GLN A 77 -13.04 -10.50 -2.21
N LEU A 78 -13.84 -9.60 -1.62
CA LEU A 78 -15.22 -9.38 -2.02
C LEU A 78 -15.30 -8.77 -3.43
N ILE A 79 -14.35 -7.90 -3.76
CA ILE A 79 -14.21 -7.29 -5.08
C ILE A 79 -13.61 -8.29 -6.09
N GLU A 80 -12.60 -9.05 -5.68
CA GLU A 80 -11.94 -10.08 -6.52
C GLU A 80 -12.93 -11.09 -7.10
N LYS A 81 -13.93 -11.52 -6.31
CA LYS A 81 -14.95 -12.50 -6.71
C LYS A 81 -15.95 -11.96 -7.74
N ARG A 82 -16.01 -10.63 -7.94
CA ARG A 82 -16.97 -9.96 -8.83
C ARG A 82 -16.29 -9.54 -10.13
N LEU A 83 -16.47 -10.34 -11.18
CA LEU A 83 -15.82 -10.12 -12.49
C LEU A 83 -16.09 -8.71 -13.07
N ASN A 84 -17.28 -8.16 -12.85
CA ASN A 84 -17.66 -6.82 -13.31
C ASN A 84 -16.93 -5.68 -12.58
N LEU A 85 -16.24 -5.95 -11.46
CA LEU A 85 -15.46 -4.97 -10.70
C LEU A 85 -13.95 -5.12 -10.90
N ARG A 86 -13.52 -6.05 -11.74
CA ARG A 86 -12.10 -6.32 -11.98
C ARG A 86 -11.36 -5.09 -12.50
N GLU A 87 -11.98 -4.31 -13.37
CA GLU A 87 -11.39 -3.06 -13.88
C GLU A 87 -11.21 -2.05 -12.74
N THR A 88 -12.26 -1.80 -11.96
CA THR A 88 -12.22 -0.90 -10.80
C THR A 88 -11.17 -1.32 -9.75
N LEU A 89 -11.00 -2.63 -9.53
CA LEU A 89 -9.94 -3.16 -8.68
C LEU A 89 -8.55 -2.82 -9.24
N MET A 90 -8.33 -2.99 -10.54
CA MET A 90 -7.06 -2.65 -11.17
C MET A 90 -6.77 -1.15 -11.11
N GLU A 91 -7.80 -0.30 -11.22
CA GLU A 91 -7.68 1.15 -11.02
C GLU A 91 -7.26 1.49 -9.58
N ALA A 92 -7.86 0.85 -8.57
CA ALA A 92 -7.48 1.05 -7.17
C ALA A 92 -6.03 0.62 -6.88
N LEU A 93 -5.61 -0.52 -7.43
CA LEU A 93 -4.21 -0.98 -7.35
C LEU A 93 -3.26 -0.03 -8.08
N HIS A 94 -3.70 0.58 -9.18
CA HIS A 94 -2.92 1.58 -9.88
C HIS A 94 -2.77 2.85 -9.04
N TYR A 95 -3.83 3.33 -8.37
CA TYR A 95 -3.70 4.42 -7.39
C TYR A 95 -2.72 4.05 -6.27
N MET A 96 -2.79 2.84 -5.71
CA MET A 96 -1.83 2.39 -4.70
C MET A 96 -0.38 2.47 -5.19
N LEU A 97 -0.11 2.07 -6.44
CA LEU A 97 1.22 2.21 -7.05
C LEU A 97 1.64 3.68 -7.18
N LEU A 98 0.76 4.54 -7.72
CA LEU A 98 1.05 5.96 -7.89
C LEU A 98 1.30 6.68 -6.56
N VAL A 99 0.55 6.33 -5.51
CA VAL A 99 0.73 6.89 -4.16
C VAL A 99 2.00 6.33 -3.50
N SER A 100 2.41 5.10 -3.81
CA SER A 100 3.67 4.52 -3.32
C SER A 100 4.92 5.22 -3.85
N GLU A 101 4.81 5.98 -4.94
CA GLU A 101 5.90 6.81 -5.49
C GLU A 101 6.09 8.14 -4.73
N VAL A 102 5.18 8.49 -3.82
CA VAL A 102 5.30 9.72 -3.01
C VAL A 102 6.51 9.61 -2.08
N GLU A 103 7.33 10.65 -2.06
CA GLU A 103 8.53 10.75 -1.23
C GLU A 103 8.19 11.21 0.19
N GLU A 104 7.24 10.53 0.83
CA GLU A 104 6.84 10.72 2.23
C GLU A 104 6.82 9.36 2.92
N THR A 105 7.59 9.22 4.00
CA THR A 105 7.85 7.94 4.68
C THR A 105 6.58 7.34 5.24
N GLU A 106 5.71 8.14 5.85
CA GLU A 106 4.49 7.62 6.49
C GLU A 106 3.47 7.13 5.45
N ILE A 107 3.34 7.82 4.31
CA ILE A 107 2.52 7.37 3.18
C ILE A 107 3.08 6.06 2.61
N PHE A 108 4.39 5.99 2.45
CA PHE A 108 5.04 4.78 1.94
C PHE A 108 4.85 3.59 2.88
N LYS A 109 4.96 3.77 4.20
CA LYS A 109 4.68 2.73 5.20
C LYS A 109 3.26 2.18 5.08
N ILE A 110 2.26 3.06 4.93
CA ILE A 110 0.85 2.66 4.73
C ILE A 110 0.70 1.81 3.45
N CYS A 111 1.31 2.22 2.35
CA CYS A 111 1.26 1.46 1.10
C CYS A 111 2.00 0.13 1.21
N LEU A 112 3.17 0.11 1.84
CA LEU A 112 3.97 -1.08 2.07
C LEU A 112 3.22 -2.11 2.91
N GLU A 113 2.45 -1.68 3.91
CA GLU A 113 1.59 -2.56 4.71
C GLU A 113 0.61 -3.34 3.83
N TYR A 114 -0.04 -2.67 2.87
CA TYR A 114 -0.91 -3.33 1.91
C TYR A 114 -0.13 -4.28 0.99
N TRP A 115 0.99 -3.84 0.43
CA TRP A 115 1.77 -4.66 -0.50
C TRP A 115 2.32 -5.93 0.17
N ASN A 116 2.78 -5.81 1.41
CA ASN A 116 3.21 -6.93 2.23
C ASN A 116 2.05 -7.90 2.49
N HIS A 117 0.88 -7.37 2.90
CA HIS A 117 -0.33 -8.18 3.10
C HIS A 117 -0.74 -8.95 1.84
N LEU A 118 -0.80 -8.26 0.68
CA LEU A 118 -1.15 -8.89 -0.60
C LEU A 118 -0.13 -9.96 -1.00
N ALA A 119 1.17 -9.68 -0.87
CA ALA A 119 2.23 -10.63 -1.17
C ALA A 119 2.12 -11.88 -0.27
N ALA A 120 1.92 -11.70 1.03
CA ALA A 120 1.75 -12.78 1.99
C ALA A 120 0.52 -13.64 1.68
N GLU A 121 -0.62 -13.01 1.37
CA GLU A 121 -1.86 -13.69 0.98
C GLU A 121 -1.67 -14.55 -0.29
N LEU A 122 -1.09 -13.97 -1.34
CA LEU A 122 -0.84 -14.66 -2.59
C LEU A 122 0.25 -15.74 -2.46
N TYR A 123 1.21 -15.58 -1.54
CA TYR A 123 2.22 -16.59 -1.24
C TYR A 123 1.63 -17.79 -0.49
N ARG A 124 0.72 -17.54 0.47
CA ARG A 124 0.00 -18.60 1.21
C ARG A 124 -0.89 -19.45 0.31
N GLU A 125 -1.32 -18.92 -0.83
CA GLU A 125 -2.09 -19.66 -1.82
C GLU A 125 -1.23 -20.77 -2.45
N ARG A 126 -1.50 -22.02 -2.02
CA ARG A 126 -0.86 -23.21 -2.56
C ARG A 126 -1.51 -23.59 -3.89
N SER A 127 -0.70 -23.80 -4.93
CA SER A 127 -1.18 -24.51 -6.12
C SER A 127 -1.10 -26.01 -5.86
N GLN A 128 -2.17 -26.75 -6.18
CA GLN A 128 -2.13 -28.22 -6.18
C GLN A 128 -1.40 -28.79 -7.42
N HIS A 129 -1.10 -27.94 -8.40
CA HIS A 129 -0.38 -28.28 -9.64
C HIS A 129 0.74 -27.28 -9.93
N PHE A 130 1.50 -27.47 -11.01
CA PHE A 130 2.50 -26.49 -11.49
C PHE A 130 1.87 -25.21 -12.08
N ASP A 131 0.54 -25.08 -12.03
CA ASP A 131 -0.19 -23.94 -12.55
C ASP A 131 -0.19 -22.74 -11.58
N VAL A 132 -0.22 -21.53 -12.14
CA VAL A 132 -0.36 -20.30 -11.36
C VAL A 132 -1.76 -20.27 -10.73
N PRO A 133 -1.88 -20.07 -9.40
CA PRO A 133 -3.19 -19.96 -8.76
C PRO A 133 -4.07 -18.86 -9.37
N PRO A 134 -5.41 -19.05 -9.47
CA PRO A 134 -6.30 -18.10 -10.13
C PRO A 134 -6.24 -16.69 -9.54
N ARG A 135 -6.12 -16.56 -8.22
CA ARG A 135 -6.03 -15.25 -7.55
C ARG A 135 -4.69 -14.59 -7.88
N ARG A 136 -3.57 -15.32 -7.87
CA ARG A 136 -2.27 -14.79 -8.33
C ARG A 136 -2.31 -14.34 -9.80
N GLN A 137 -3.00 -15.07 -10.69
CA GLN A 137 -3.16 -14.70 -12.10
C GLN A 137 -3.83 -13.33 -12.28
N LEU A 138 -4.79 -12.99 -11.42
CA LEU A 138 -5.44 -11.68 -11.41
C LEU A 138 -4.43 -10.53 -11.20
N TYR A 139 -3.51 -10.70 -10.26
CA TYR A 139 -2.57 -9.65 -9.83
C TYR A 139 -1.26 -9.59 -10.62
N LEU A 140 -0.95 -10.55 -11.50
CA LEU A 140 0.32 -10.59 -12.26
C LEU A 140 0.75 -9.25 -12.89
N PRO A 141 -0.16 -8.46 -13.53
CA PRO A 141 0.23 -7.16 -14.10
C PRO A 141 0.71 -6.14 -13.07
N VAL A 142 0.19 -6.21 -11.85
CA VAL A 142 0.52 -5.31 -10.73
C VAL A 142 1.77 -5.81 -10.01
N LEU A 143 1.91 -7.12 -9.77
CA LEU A 143 3.04 -7.69 -9.03
C LEU A 143 4.41 -7.35 -9.64
N SER A 144 4.50 -7.30 -10.97
CA SER A 144 5.76 -6.91 -11.63
C SER A 144 6.16 -5.47 -11.32
N LYS A 145 5.18 -4.56 -11.21
CA LYS A 145 5.40 -3.16 -10.82
C LYS A 145 5.75 -3.04 -9.34
N VAL A 146 5.09 -3.81 -8.48
CA VAL A 146 5.40 -3.85 -7.03
C VAL A 146 6.84 -4.32 -6.79
N ARG A 147 7.31 -5.35 -7.50
CA ARG A 147 8.72 -5.78 -7.38
C ARG A 147 9.69 -4.66 -7.77
N LEU A 148 9.42 -3.97 -8.87
CA LEU A 148 10.24 -2.83 -9.31
C LEU A 148 10.24 -1.72 -8.26
N LEU A 149 9.08 -1.40 -7.69
CA LEU A 149 8.94 -0.42 -6.59
C LEU A 149 9.79 -0.82 -5.38
N MET A 150 9.70 -2.07 -4.91
CA MET A 150 10.47 -2.56 -3.76
C MET A 150 11.98 -2.48 -4.01
N VAL A 151 12.44 -2.85 -5.20
CA VAL A 151 13.86 -2.76 -5.58
C VAL A 151 14.33 -1.31 -5.66
N SER A 152 13.51 -0.43 -6.27
CA SER A 152 13.90 0.96 -6.54
C SER A 152 13.91 1.83 -5.29
N ARG A 153 13.10 1.48 -4.28
CA ARG A 153 12.94 2.26 -3.04
C ARG A 153 13.46 1.55 -1.78
N MET A 154 14.19 0.44 -1.95
CA MET A 154 14.65 -0.37 -0.82
C MET A 154 15.34 0.48 0.24
N ALA A 155 14.82 0.42 1.48
CA ALA A 155 15.46 1.06 2.62
C ALA A 155 16.84 0.45 2.85
N LYS A 156 17.77 1.26 3.38
CA LYS A 156 19.13 0.77 3.64
C LYS A 156 19.09 -0.34 4.70
N PRO A 157 19.81 -1.46 4.49
CA PRO A 157 19.98 -2.47 5.52
C PRO A 157 20.75 -1.90 6.72
N GLU A 158 20.69 -2.59 7.86
CA GLU A 158 21.51 -2.27 9.03
C GLU A 158 23.00 -2.17 8.64
N GLU A 159 23.61 -1.03 8.95
CA GLU A 159 25.05 -0.80 8.79
C GLU A 159 25.75 -1.08 10.12
N VAL A 160 26.88 -1.80 10.06
CA VAL A 160 27.74 -2.08 11.22
C VAL A 160 28.85 -1.04 11.24
N LEU A 161 28.92 -0.26 12.31
CA LEU A 161 29.99 0.70 12.52
C LEU A 161 31.08 0.07 13.39
N VAL A 162 32.34 0.30 13.02
CA VAL A 162 33.49 -0.06 13.86
C VAL A 162 33.92 1.20 14.59
N VAL A 163 33.77 1.20 15.90
CA VAL A 163 34.03 2.35 16.78
C VAL A 163 34.94 1.92 17.91
N GLU A 164 35.81 2.82 18.33
CA GLU A 164 36.63 2.65 19.52
C GLU A 164 35.80 3.11 20.73
N ASN A 165 35.61 2.24 21.72
CA ASN A 165 34.87 2.57 22.94
C ASN A 165 35.74 3.39 23.91
N ASP A 166 35.15 3.88 25.01
CA ASP A 166 35.86 4.67 26.03
C ASP A 166 37.03 3.94 26.72
N GLN A 167 37.16 2.63 26.48
CA GLN A 167 38.22 1.77 27.00
C GLN A 167 39.35 1.54 25.98
N GLY A 168 39.26 2.17 24.78
CA GLY A 168 40.22 1.99 23.69
C GLY A 168 40.04 0.68 22.91
N GLU A 169 38.94 -0.05 23.15
CA GLU A 169 38.65 -1.30 22.44
C GLU A 169 37.85 -1.03 21.18
N VAL A 170 38.24 -1.70 20.09
CA VAL A 170 37.53 -1.66 18.82
C VAL A 170 36.30 -2.56 18.89
N VAL A 171 35.12 -1.95 19.01
CA VAL A 171 33.83 -2.64 19.09
C VAL A 171 33.00 -2.41 17.83
N ARG A 172 32.10 -3.36 17.55
CA ARG A 172 31.08 -3.20 16.50
C ARG A 172 29.83 -2.62 17.12
N GLU A 173 29.45 -1.41 16.71
CA GLU A 173 28.19 -0.78 17.11
C GLU A 173 27.17 -0.91 15.98
N PHE A 174 25.97 -1.34 16.34
CA PHE A 174 24.83 -1.39 15.43
C PHE A 174 24.03 -0.11 15.58
N MET A 175 23.70 0.55 14.46
CA MET A 175 22.74 1.66 14.50
C MET A 175 21.38 1.17 15.00
N LYS A 176 20.79 1.88 15.96
CA LYS A 176 19.52 1.51 16.62
C LYS A 176 18.30 2.25 16.09
N ASP A 177 18.29 2.67 14.82
CA ASP A 177 17.08 3.25 14.23
C ASP A 177 16.06 2.16 13.91
N THR A 178 15.25 1.85 14.93
CA THR A 178 14.24 0.79 14.89
C THR A 178 13.24 0.96 13.74
N ASP A 179 12.88 2.20 13.40
CA ASP A 179 11.88 2.47 12.37
C ASP A 179 12.43 2.21 10.97
N SER A 180 13.66 2.68 10.70
CA SER A 180 14.35 2.39 9.44
C SER A 180 14.62 0.89 9.27
N ILE A 181 14.98 0.20 10.35
CA ILE A 181 15.20 -1.25 10.38
C ILE A 181 13.91 -2.01 10.07
N ASN A 182 12.80 -1.64 10.72
CA ASN A 182 11.51 -2.27 10.49
C ASN A 182 11.01 -2.03 9.06
N LEU A 183 11.22 -0.82 8.53
CA LEU A 183 10.91 -0.51 7.14
C LEU A 183 11.68 -1.41 6.18
N TYR A 184 13.00 -1.54 6.36
CA TYR A 184 13.82 -2.47 5.57
C TYR A 184 13.33 -3.92 5.67
N LYS A 185 13.04 -4.41 6.88
CA LYS A 185 12.54 -5.77 7.11
C LYS A 185 11.23 -6.03 6.36
N ASN A 186 10.28 -5.10 6.42
CA ASN A 186 8.99 -5.20 5.72
C ASN A 186 9.16 -5.15 4.20
N MET A 187 10.03 -4.27 3.68
CA MET A 187 10.33 -4.21 2.24
C MET A 187 10.96 -5.51 1.75
N ARG A 188 11.91 -6.06 2.52
CA ARG A 188 12.57 -7.32 2.23
C ARG A 188 11.62 -8.51 2.27
N GLU A 189 10.68 -8.55 3.22
CA GLU A 189 9.68 -9.61 3.28
C GLU A 189 8.68 -9.56 2.12
N THR A 190 8.42 -8.34 1.61
CA THR A 190 7.49 -8.14 0.47
C THR A 190 8.09 -8.52 -0.88
N LEU A 191 9.41 -8.38 -1.04
CA LEU A 191 10.16 -8.64 -2.28
C LEU A 191 10.46 -10.14 -2.49
#